data_AF-A0A059X4E2-F1
#
_entry.id   AF-A0A059X4E2-F1
#
_cell.length_a   1.000
_cell.length_b   1.000
_cell.length_c   1.000
_cell.angle_alpha   90.00
_cell.angle_beta   90.00
_cell.angle_gamma   90.00
#
_symmetry.space_group_name_H-M   'P 1'
#
loop_
_entity.id
_entity.type
_entity.pdbx_description
1 polymer ?
#
loop_
_entity_poly.entity_id
_entity_poly.type
_entity_poly.pdbx_seq_one_letter_code
_entity_poly.pdbx_strand_id
1 'polypeptide(L)'
;FGVGDNVLYRWRKGQGIDLLYGDPIEDRAPGQVTTPNSIGNAQFVDGNKGLLLMTSLFEDTFGLGYLDTGAPGEIREVKTTGTKHKGAGEMVMLEHVKENRYTVEYNIDGSSWLYEGTFDKDALTMKLDNIICGEGKLQAGVLQAHTYDSASDRYTISFSTAASPTQIYTTEGSDRKKLVQHTDERVLGIPESLLSQGEDASYTSFDGLRISARLYLPAEELGYKGKRPVVYYIHGGPQGQERPDFSWFSMPIIQFLALNGFAVFVPNVRGSTGYGLSFSKHVERDWGGKDVQDHMYSLELLGKDERLDPSRA
;
A
#
# COMPACT_ATOMS: atom_id res chain seq x y z
N PHE A 1 5.16 -11.40 0.72
CA PHE A 1 6.18 -10.36 0.91
C PHE A 1 7.47 -11.00 1.39
N GLY A 2 8.48 -11.07 0.52
CA GLY A 2 9.84 -11.53 0.85
C GLY A 2 10.73 -10.33 1.08
N VAL A 3 10.52 -9.61 2.18
CA VAL A 3 11.41 -8.52 2.58
C VAL A 3 12.73 -9.14 3.03
N GLY A 4 13.83 -8.73 2.43
CA GLY A 4 15.15 -9.27 2.76
C GLY A 4 15.97 -9.60 1.53
N ASP A 5 16.88 -10.53 1.70
CA ASP A 5 17.75 -10.98 0.63
C ASP A 5 17.18 -12.26 0.00
N ASN A 6 16.78 -12.16 -1.26
CA ASN A 6 16.17 -13.25 -2.00
C ASN A 6 17.15 -13.78 -3.05
N VAL A 7 17.09 -15.08 -3.28
CA VAL A 7 17.89 -15.75 -4.31
C VAL A 7 16.92 -16.30 -5.35
N LEU A 8 17.14 -15.92 -6.61
CA LEU A 8 16.31 -16.36 -7.73
C LEU A 8 16.95 -17.56 -8.41
N TYR A 9 16.20 -18.64 -8.47
CA TYR A 9 16.55 -19.82 -9.25
C TYR A 9 15.53 -20.06 -10.36
N ARG A 10 16.00 -20.56 -11.50
CA ARG A 10 15.16 -21.07 -12.57
C ARG A 10 15.16 -22.59 -12.51
N TRP A 11 13.98 -23.18 -12.45
CA TRP A 11 13.81 -24.62 -12.64
C TRP A 11 13.31 -24.93 -14.05
N ARG A 12 13.93 -25.92 -14.70
CA ARG A 12 13.55 -26.40 -16.03
C ARG A 12 13.34 -27.91 -15.98
N LYS A 13 12.18 -28.37 -16.47
CA LYS A 13 11.84 -29.80 -16.53
C LYS A 13 12.92 -30.56 -17.32
N GLY A 14 13.55 -31.54 -16.67
CA GLY A 14 14.62 -32.36 -17.26
C GLY A 14 16.00 -31.68 -17.34
N GLN A 15 16.14 -30.43 -16.91
CA GLN A 15 17.42 -29.68 -16.92
C GLN A 15 17.87 -29.23 -15.52
N GLY A 16 17.01 -29.36 -14.50
CA GLY A 16 17.36 -29.06 -13.11
C GLY A 16 17.12 -27.60 -12.73
N ILE A 17 17.88 -27.11 -11.76
CA ILE A 17 17.80 -25.76 -11.19
C ILE A 17 19.09 -25.01 -11.54
N ASP A 18 18.97 -23.77 -12.02
CA ASP A 18 20.08 -22.85 -12.24
C ASP A 18 19.87 -21.52 -11.52
N LEU A 19 20.95 -20.94 -10.98
CA LEU A 19 20.93 -19.65 -10.29
C LEU A 19 20.79 -18.52 -11.31
N LEU A 20 19.81 -17.64 -11.11
CA LEU A 20 19.61 -16.42 -11.91
C LEU A 20 20.16 -15.18 -11.24
N TYR A 21 19.99 -15.03 -9.92
CA TYR A 21 20.41 -13.84 -9.18
C TYR A 21 20.50 -14.10 -7.67
N GLY A 22 21.35 -13.34 -6.98
CA GLY A 22 21.52 -13.38 -5.53
C GLY A 22 22.61 -14.34 -5.07
N ASP A 23 22.93 -14.29 -3.78
CA ASP A 23 23.98 -15.10 -3.16
C ASP A 23 23.33 -16.27 -2.39
N PRO A 24 23.41 -17.53 -2.85
CA PRO A 24 22.96 -18.69 -2.08
C PRO A 24 23.55 -18.71 -0.67
N ILE A 25 22.77 -19.04 0.36
CA ILE A 25 23.25 -18.95 1.76
C ILE A 25 24.42 -19.90 2.04
N GLU A 26 24.43 -21.04 1.35
CA GLU A 26 25.48 -22.06 1.36
C GLU A 26 26.82 -21.58 0.78
N ASP A 27 26.79 -20.57 -0.10
CA ASP A 27 27.96 -20.02 -0.78
C ASP A 27 28.53 -18.79 -0.06
N ARG A 28 27.87 -18.32 1.01
CA ARG A 28 28.29 -17.13 1.76
C ARG A 28 29.42 -17.43 2.72
N ALA A 29 30.41 -16.53 2.76
CA ALA A 29 31.41 -16.57 3.81
C ALA A 29 30.78 -16.28 5.19
N PRO A 30 31.29 -16.85 6.29
CA PRO A 30 30.83 -16.50 7.63
C PRO A 30 30.91 -14.99 7.89
N GLY A 31 29.78 -14.37 8.23
CA GLY A 31 29.66 -12.93 8.46
C GLY A 31 29.54 -12.08 7.20
N GLN A 32 29.42 -12.68 6.00
CA GLN A 32 29.11 -11.95 4.77
C GLN A 32 27.77 -11.22 4.92
N VAL A 33 27.80 -9.92 4.67
CA VAL A 33 26.61 -9.07 4.65
C VAL A 33 26.16 -8.95 3.19
N THR A 34 24.95 -9.40 2.89
CA THR A 34 24.34 -9.24 1.57
C THR A 34 23.30 -8.12 1.62
N THR A 35 23.32 -7.25 0.61
CA THR A 35 22.33 -6.17 0.49
C THR A 35 20.96 -6.75 0.19
N PRO A 36 19.92 -6.43 0.98
CA PRO A 36 18.55 -6.88 0.71
C PRO A 36 18.07 -6.40 -0.67
N ASN A 37 17.77 -7.34 -1.56
CA ASN A 37 17.19 -7.04 -2.87
C ASN A 37 15.65 -7.02 -2.85
N SER A 38 15.04 -7.60 -1.81
CA SER A 38 13.60 -7.70 -1.58
C SER A 38 12.80 -8.00 -2.84
N ILE A 39 13.29 -8.93 -3.66
CA ILE A 39 12.63 -9.34 -4.90
C ILE A 39 11.24 -9.89 -4.54
N GLY A 40 10.23 -9.22 -5.06
CA GLY A 40 8.83 -9.55 -4.85
C GLY A 40 8.20 -10.17 -6.10
N ASN A 41 7.04 -9.67 -6.49
CA ASN A 41 6.32 -10.11 -7.68
C ASN A 41 7.23 -10.04 -8.92
N ALA A 42 7.24 -11.11 -9.70
CA ALA A 42 8.02 -11.23 -10.92
C ALA A 42 7.18 -11.83 -12.03
N GLN A 43 7.33 -11.29 -13.24
CA GLN A 43 6.58 -11.66 -14.43
C GLN A 43 7.57 -12.04 -15.53
N PHE A 44 7.37 -13.21 -16.16
CA PHE A 44 8.14 -13.55 -17.36
C PHE A 44 7.75 -12.64 -18.52
N VAL A 45 8.75 -12.20 -19.27
CA VAL A 45 8.56 -11.38 -20.47
C VAL A 45 9.32 -11.97 -21.66
N ASP A 46 8.98 -11.53 -22.87
CA ASP A 46 9.68 -11.90 -24.11
C ASP A 46 9.83 -13.43 -24.28
N GLY A 47 8.72 -14.17 -24.08
CA GLY A 47 8.71 -15.63 -24.19
C GLY A 47 9.64 -16.32 -23.18
N ASN A 48 9.63 -15.87 -21.92
CA ASN A 48 10.44 -16.37 -20.80
C ASN A 48 11.95 -16.07 -20.88
N LYS A 49 12.36 -15.15 -21.77
CA LYS A 49 13.76 -14.70 -21.88
C LYS A 49 14.13 -13.60 -20.91
N GLY A 50 13.15 -12.98 -20.24
CA GLY A 50 13.40 -12.01 -19.18
C GLY A 50 12.41 -12.14 -18.03
N LEU A 51 12.77 -11.50 -16.92
CA LEU A 51 11.91 -11.29 -15.77
C LEU A 51 11.79 -9.78 -15.52
N LEU A 52 10.56 -9.28 -15.53
CA LEU A 52 10.23 -7.97 -14.97
C LEU A 52 9.76 -8.20 -13.53
N LEU A 53 10.37 -7.53 -12.56
CA LEU A 53 10.12 -7.81 -11.14
C LEU A 53 10.08 -6.54 -10.30
N MET A 54 9.44 -6.64 -9.14
CA MET A 54 9.49 -5.62 -8.09
C MET A 54 10.70 -5.89 -7.18
N THR A 55 11.43 -4.85 -6.78
CA THR A 55 12.65 -4.97 -5.98
C THR A 55 12.96 -3.68 -5.21
N SER A 56 13.69 -3.79 -4.10
CA SER A 56 14.23 -2.65 -3.34
C SER A 56 15.64 -2.25 -3.75
N LEU A 57 16.18 -2.78 -4.86
CA LEU A 57 17.56 -2.53 -5.28
C LEU A 57 17.81 -1.07 -5.71
N PHE A 58 16.78 -0.38 -6.21
CA PHE A 58 16.90 0.96 -6.79
C PHE A 58 16.24 2.03 -5.94
N GLU A 59 15.16 1.67 -5.21
CA GLU A 59 14.39 2.57 -4.36
C GLU A 59 13.97 1.86 -3.08
N ASP A 60 14.01 2.55 -1.94
CA ASP A 60 13.61 1.99 -0.62
C ASP A 60 12.12 1.62 -0.56
N THR A 61 11.31 2.35 -1.31
CA THR A 61 9.85 2.19 -1.48
C THR A 61 9.47 1.24 -2.60
N PHE A 62 10.43 0.40 -3.02
CA PHE A 62 10.34 -0.56 -4.11
C PHE A 62 10.14 0.07 -5.49
N GLY A 63 10.86 -0.47 -6.47
CA GLY A 63 10.75 -0.12 -7.88
C GLY A 63 10.75 -1.36 -8.76
N LEU A 64 10.85 -1.15 -10.06
CA LEU A 64 10.88 -2.23 -11.04
C LEU A 64 12.32 -2.53 -11.48
N GLY A 65 12.61 -3.81 -11.67
CA GLY A 65 13.86 -4.33 -12.20
C GLY A 65 13.63 -5.29 -13.35
N TYR A 66 14.59 -5.38 -14.26
CA TYR A 66 14.61 -6.32 -15.37
C TYR A 66 15.85 -7.23 -15.28
N LEU A 67 15.61 -8.54 -15.32
CA LEU A 67 16.65 -9.56 -15.40
C LEU A 67 16.55 -10.29 -16.74
N ASP A 68 17.67 -10.40 -17.45
CA ASP A 68 17.78 -11.23 -18.65
C ASP A 68 18.12 -12.68 -18.25
N THR A 69 17.29 -13.64 -18.60
CA THR A 69 17.50 -15.03 -18.18
C THR A 69 18.61 -15.74 -18.96
N GLY A 70 19.14 -15.11 -20.01
CA GLY A 70 20.34 -15.50 -20.73
C GLY A 70 21.64 -14.88 -20.18
N ALA A 71 21.54 -13.83 -19.36
CA ALA A 71 22.66 -13.16 -18.70
C ALA A 71 22.38 -13.04 -17.18
N PRO A 72 22.47 -14.15 -16.43
CA PRO A 72 22.19 -14.15 -15.00
C PRO A 72 23.20 -13.29 -14.22
N GLY A 73 22.79 -12.83 -13.04
CA GLY A 73 23.63 -12.08 -12.09
C GLY A 73 23.38 -10.57 -12.08
N GLU A 74 22.64 -10.02 -13.04
CA GLU A 74 22.35 -8.58 -13.10
C GLU A 74 20.83 -8.31 -13.18
N ILE A 75 20.37 -7.41 -12.32
CA ILE A 75 19.04 -6.79 -12.41
C ILE A 75 19.28 -5.32 -12.78
N ARG A 76 18.64 -4.87 -13.86
CA ARG A 76 18.71 -3.49 -14.36
C ARG A 76 17.46 -2.72 -13.97
N GLU A 77 17.62 -1.45 -13.61
CA GLU A 77 16.50 -0.58 -13.23
C GLU A 77 15.52 -0.41 -14.40
N VAL A 78 14.22 -0.52 -14.11
CA VAL A 78 13.14 -0.15 -15.01
C VAL A 78 12.49 1.12 -14.49
N LYS A 79 12.69 2.23 -15.20
CA LYS A 79 12.21 3.55 -14.76
C LYS A 79 10.71 3.66 -14.96
N THR A 80 10.00 3.97 -13.87
CA THR A 80 8.55 4.15 -13.92
C THR A 80 8.21 5.63 -14.12
N THR A 81 7.28 5.91 -15.03
CA THR A 81 6.84 7.28 -15.36
C THR A 81 5.32 7.35 -15.41
N GLY A 82 4.75 8.55 -15.25
CA GLY A 82 3.31 8.78 -15.40
C GLY A 82 2.47 8.61 -14.12
N THR A 83 3.10 8.41 -12.96
CA THR A 83 2.40 8.40 -11.66
C THR A 83 1.61 9.71 -11.45
N LYS A 84 0.45 9.59 -10.80
CA LYS A 84 -0.44 10.74 -10.50
C LYS A 84 -0.75 10.91 -9.02
N HIS A 85 -0.53 9.87 -8.22
CA HIS A 85 -0.71 9.92 -6.78
C HIS A 85 0.22 10.94 -6.13
N LYS A 86 -0.18 11.40 -4.95
CA LYS A 86 0.59 12.30 -4.09
C LYS A 86 0.52 11.74 -2.67
N GLY A 87 1.60 11.89 -1.92
CA GLY A 87 1.73 11.35 -0.58
C GLY A 87 3.01 10.53 -0.44
N ALA A 88 3.14 9.86 0.69
CA ALA A 88 4.23 8.92 0.94
C ALA A 88 3.69 7.49 0.84
N GLY A 89 4.46 6.59 0.25
CA GLY A 89 3.99 5.25 -0.04
C GLY A 89 5.03 4.35 -0.66
N GLU A 90 4.61 3.15 -1.04
CA GLU A 90 5.46 2.15 -1.69
C GLU A 90 4.74 1.40 -2.81
N MET A 91 5.51 0.88 -3.76
CA MET A 91 5.00 -0.06 -4.76
C MET A 91 4.76 -1.42 -4.09
N VAL A 92 3.57 -1.98 -4.28
CA VAL A 92 3.14 -3.21 -3.58
C VAL A 92 2.83 -4.38 -4.50
N MET A 93 2.57 -4.13 -5.80
CA MET A 93 2.20 -5.19 -6.72
C MET A 93 2.61 -4.87 -8.16
N LEU A 94 3.03 -5.92 -8.88
CA LEU A 94 3.21 -5.95 -10.32
C LEU A 94 2.54 -7.20 -10.89
N GLU A 95 1.59 -7.03 -11.81
CA GLU A 95 0.92 -8.15 -12.48
C GLU A 95 0.90 -7.96 -14.00
N HIS A 96 1.07 -9.08 -14.72
CA HIS A 96 0.94 -9.10 -16.17
C HIS A 96 -0.53 -9.06 -16.58
N VAL A 97 -0.85 -8.27 -17.60
CA VAL A 97 -2.22 -8.12 -18.13
C VAL A 97 -2.34 -8.83 -19.47
N LYS A 98 -1.68 -8.29 -20.50
CA LYS A 98 -1.58 -8.88 -21.84
C LYS A 98 -0.44 -8.22 -22.59
N GLU A 99 0.23 -8.98 -23.45
CA GLU A 99 1.35 -8.47 -24.27
C GLU A 99 2.39 -7.74 -23.38
N ASN A 100 2.62 -6.45 -23.61
CA ASN A 100 3.51 -5.61 -22.80
C ASN A 100 2.76 -4.72 -21.80
N ARG A 101 1.48 -4.97 -21.53
CA ARG A 101 0.69 -4.26 -20.52
C ARG A 101 0.74 -4.97 -19.17
N TYR A 102 0.82 -4.16 -18.13
CA TYR A 102 0.92 -4.59 -16.74
C TYR A 102 0.03 -3.71 -15.86
N THR A 103 -0.37 -4.23 -14.71
CA THR A 103 -0.81 -3.39 -13.61
C THR A 103 0.31 -3.17 -12.62
N VAL A 104 0.39 -1.95 -12.09
CA VAL A 104 1.30 -1.56 -11.02
C VAL A 104 0.47 -0.94 -9.91
N GLU A 105 0.53 -1.53 -8.71
CA GLU A 105 -0.18 -1.03 -7.54
C GLU A 105 0.78 -0.33 -6.58
N TYR A 106 0.32 0.79 -6.02
CA TYR A 106 0.96 1.51 -4.94
C TYR A 106 0.04 1.61 -3.73
N ASN A 107 0.62 1.53 -2.54
CA ASN A 107 -0.01 1.91 -1.29
C ASN A 107 0.50 3.30 -0.90
N ILE A 108 -0.36 4.33 -0.98
CA ILE A 108 0.00 5.73 -0.71
C ILE A 108 -0.81 6.24 0.47
N ASP A 109 -0.14 6.50 1.59
CA ASP A 109 -0.75 6.91 2.87
C ASP A 109 -1.95 6.00 3.24
N GLY A 110 -1.78 4.69 3.04
CA GLY A 110 -2.78 3.65 3.32
C GLY A 110 -3.80 3.44 2.19
N SER A 111 -3.89 4.33 1.20
CA SER A 111 -4.86 4.22 0.10
C SER A 111 -4.25 3.52 -1.12
N SER A 112 -5.01 2.62 -1.75
CA SER A 112 -4.55 1.94 -2.97
C SER A 112 -4.62 2.85 -4.20
N TRP A 113 -3.59 2.76 -5.04
CA TRP A 113 -3.55 3.30 -6.39
C TRP A 113 -3.16 2.21 -7.36
N LEU A 114 -4.04 1.88 -8.31
CA LEU A 114 -3.79 0.88 -9.33
C LEU A 114 -3.68 1.56 -10.69
N TYR A 115 -2.55 1.34 -11.36
CA TYR A 115 -2.31 1.83 -12.71
C TYR A 115 -2.28 0.67 -13.69
N GLU A 116 -2.78 0.88 -14.91
CA GLU A 116 -2.43 0.07 -16.08
C GLU A 116 -1.33 0.82 -16.84
N GLY A 117 -0.25 0.12 -17.18
CA GLY A 117 0.91 0.69 -17.85
C GLY A 117 1.53 -0.25 -18.88
N THR A 118 2.43 0.32 -19.68
CA THR A 118 3.11 -0.34 -20.78
C THR A 118 4.61 -0.45 -20.47
N PHE A 119 5.15 -1.67 -20.54
CA PHE A 119 6.57 -1.93 -20.40
C PHE A 119 7.29 -1.88 -21.75
N ASP A 120 8.32 -1.04 -21.85
CA ASP A 120 9.27 -1.01 -22.95
C ASP A 120 10.59 -1.62 -22.48
N LYS A 121 10.91 -2.81 -23.00
CA LYS A 121 12.11 -3.57 -22.65
C LYS A 121 13.39 -2.90 -23.16
N ASP A 122 13.36 -2.30 -24.35
CA ASP A 122 14.55 -1.74 -24.98
C ASP A 122 14.95 -0.44 -24.29
N ALA A 123 13.95 0.35 -23.88
CA ALA A 123 14.16 1.57 -23.10
C ALA A 123 14.30 1.32 -21.58
N LEU A 124 13.93 0.13 -21.11
CA LEU A 124 13.77 -0.20 -19.68
C LEU A 124 12.89 0.83 -18.95
N THR A 125 11.69 1.04 -19.49
CA THR A 125 10.71 1.96 -18.89
C THR A 125 9.36 1.32 -18.70
N MET A 126 8.69 1.65 -17.59
CA MET A 126 7.28 1.37 -17.36
C MET A 126 6.51 2.69 -17.43
N LYS A 127 5.68 2.86 -18.46
CA LYS A 127 4.84 4.05 -18.61
C LYS A 127 3.45 3.75 -18.09
N LEU A 128 3.04 4.42 -17.01
CA LEU A 128 1.70 4.30 -16.44
C LEU A 128 0.75 5.21 -17.23
N ASP A 129 -0.23 4.61 -17.90
CA ASP A 129 -1.09 5.29 -18.87
C ASP A 129 -2.48 5.57 -18.30
N ASN A 130 -3.09 4.58 -17.64
CA ASN A 130 -4.47 4.64 -17.15
C ASN A 130 -4.53 4.41 -15.63
N ILE A 131 -5.40 5.15 -14.95
CA ILE A 131 -5.69 4.96 -13.53
C ILE A 131 -6.93 4.07 -13.42
N ILE A 132 -6.77 2.91 -12.80
CA ILE A 132 -7.84 1.93 -12.56
C ILE A 132 -8.50 2.17 -11.19
N CYS A 133 -7.68 2.50 -10.18
CA CYS A 133 -8.10 2.83 -8.82
C CYS A 133 -7.20 3.95 -8.27
N GLY A 134 -7.76 4.84 -7.44
CA GLY A 134 -7.08 5.98 -6.84
C GLY A 134 -7.82 7.32 -7.01
N GLU A 135 -8.79 7.39 -7.92
CA GLU A 135 -9.55 8.60 -8.22
C GLU A 135 -11.08 8.37 -8.24
N GLY A 136 -11.85 9.46 -8.14
CA GLY A 136 -13.30 9.43 -8.29
C GLY A 136 -13.98 8.57 -7.23
N LYS A 137 -14.81 7.60 -7.63
CA LYS A 137 -15.47 6.67 -6.70
C LYS A 137 -14.52 5.66 -6.06
N LEU A 138 -13.32 5.48 -6.62
CA LEU A 138 -12.32 4.50 -6.16
C LEU A 138 -11.11 5.18 -5.51
N GLN A 139 -11.35 6.28 -4.78
CA GLN A 139 -10.31 7.05 -4.09
C GLN A 139 -10.36 6.85 -2.58
N ALA A 140 -9.26 7.19 -1.89
CA ALA A 140 -9.17 7.24 -0.43
C ALA A 140 -9.64 5.95 0.29
N GLY A 141 -9.38 4.80 -0.34
CA GLY A 141 -9.79 3.49 0.14
C GLY A 141 -8.79 2.41 -0.24
N VAL A 142 -9.19 1.15 -0.06
CA VAL A 142 -8.34 -0.01 -0.28
C VAL A 142 -8.91 -0.88 -1.39
N LEU A 143 -8.05 -1.17 -2.36
CA LEU A 143 -8.29 -2.18 -3.37
C LEU A 143 -8.12 -3.56 -2.73
N GLN A 144 -9.20 -4.32 -2.66
CA GLN A 144 -9.20 -5.66 -2.07
C GLN A 144 -8.73 -6.71 -3.08
N ALA A 145 -9.14 -6.54 -4.33
CA ALA A 145 -8.75 -7.39 -5.44
C ALA A 145 -9.07 -6.70 -6.76
N HIS A 146 -8.32 -7.03 -7.81
CA HIS A 146 -8.71 -6.79 -9.20
C HIS A 146 -8.41 -8.01 -10.05
N THR A 147 -9.17 -8.14 -11.14
CA THR A 147 -8.92 -9.15 -12.18
C THR A 147 -9.15 -8.53 -13.53
N TYR A 148 -8.27 -8.81 -14.49
CA TYR A 148 -8.44 -8.41 -15.88
C TYR A 148 -9.12 -9.52 -16.70
N ASP A 149 -10.19 -9.18 -17.42
CA ASP A 149 -10.82 -10.05 -18.41
C ASP A 149 -10.34 -9.67 -19.81
N SER A 150 -9.54 -10.56 -20.42
CA SER A 150 -9.02 -10.36 -21.77
C SER A 150 -10.08 -10.43 -22.87
N ALA A 151 -11.19 -11.14 -22.66
CA ALA A 151 -12.23 -11.29 -23.67
C ALA A 151 -13.04 -10.00 -23.85
N SER A 152 -13.32 -9.30 -22.76
CA SER A 152 -14.06 -8.03 -22.79
C SER A 152 -13.20 -6.78 -22.67
N ASP A 153 -11.89 -6.92 -22.43
CA ASP A 153 -10.91 -5.85 -22.15
C ASP A 153 -11.41 -4.94 -21.01
N ARG A 154 -11.69 -5.54 -19.85
CA ARG A 154 -12.21 -4.87 -18.64
C ARG A 154 -11.47 -5.34 -17.40
N TYR A 155 -11.46 -4.49 -16.37
CA TYR A 155 -11.10 -4.94 -15.02
C TYR A 155 -12.36 -5.08 -14.18
N THR A 156 -12.42 -6.17 -13.41
CA THR A 156 -13.30 -6.27 -12.23
C THR A 156 -12.50 -5.81 -11.02
N ILE A 157 -13.11 -5.01 -10.15
CA ILE A 157 -12.47 -4.35 -9.03
C ILE A 157 -13.32 -4.60 -7.79
N SER A 158 -12.69 -5.01 -6.69
CA SER A 158 -13.28 -5.08 -5.35
C SER A 158 -12.64 -3.99 -4.49
N PHE A 159 -13.43 -3.06 -3.97
CA PHE A 159 -12.91 -1.85 -3.32
C PHE A 159 -13.77 -1.42 -2.13
N SER A 160 -13.13 -1.00 -1.05
CA SER A 160 -13.74 -0.45 0.16
C SER A 160 -13.11 0.90 0.51
N THR A 161 -13.81 1.73 1.29
CA THR A 161 -13.22 2.91 1.95
C THR A 161 -13.32 2.75 3.45
N ALA A 162 -12.96 3.77 4.24
CA ALA A 162 -13.23 3.72 5.69
C ALA A 162 -14.72 3.68 6.03
N ALA A 163 -15.59 4.17 5.15
CA ALA A 163 -17.02 4.37 5.40
C ALA A 163 -17.93 3.61 4.43
N SER A 164 -17.37 2.93 3.43
CA SER A 164 -18.13 2.13 2.47
C SER A 164 -17.68 0.67 2.52
N PRO A 165 -18.59 -0.27 2.81
CA PRO A 165 -18.32 -1.70 2.68
C PRO A 165 -17.82 -2.03 1.27
N THR A 166 -17.13 -3.16 1.14
CA THR A 166 -16.59 -3.60 -0.14
C THR A 166 -17.66 -3.67 -1.22
N GLN A 167 -17.43 -2.94 -2.31
CA GLN A 167 -18.26 -2.97 -3.51
C GLN A 167 -17.51 -3.61 -4.68
N ILE A 168 -18.26 -4.16 -5.63
CA ILE A 168 -17.76 -4.68 -6.89
C ILE A 168 -18.03 -3.67 -8.00
N TYR A 169 -16.99 -3.35 -8.76
CA TYR A 169 -17.03 -2.48 -9.92
C TYR A 169 -16.43 -3.18 -11.14
N THR A 170 -16.76 -2.65 -12.32
CA THR A 170 -15.96 -2.84 -13.52
C THR A 170 -15.54 -1.52 -14.12
N THR A 171 -14.31 -1.46 -14.64
CA THR A 171 -13.89 -0.39 -15.56
C THR A 171 -13.84 -0.89 -16.99
N GLU A 172 -14.33 -0.06 -17.91
CA GLU A 172 -14.44 -0.33 -19.33
C GLU A 172 -13.83 0.80 -20.17
N GLY A 173 -13.62 0.52 -21.46
CA GLY A 173 -13.09 1.48 -22.43
C GLY A 173 -11.56 1.50 -22.44
N SER A 174 -10.97 1.96 -23.54
CA SER A 174 -9.51 1.97 -23.72
C SER A 174 -8.80 2.94 -22.76
N ASP A 175 -9.51 3.96 -22.26
CA ASP A 175 -9.02 4.92 -21.27
C ASP A 175 -9.40 4.56 -19.82
N ARG A 176 -10.13 3.44 -19.63
CA ARG A 176 -10.54 2.92 -18.32
C ARG A 176 -11.39 3.91 -17.50
N LYS A 177 -12.06 4.87 -18.15
CA LYS A 177 -12.86 5.90 -17.45
C LYS A 177 -14.30 5.50 -17.20
N LYS A 178 -14.83 4.50 -17.90
CA LYS A 178 -16.22 4.07 -17.72
C LYS A 178 -16.31 3.10 -16.54
N LEU A 179 -16.63 3.62 -15.37
CA LEU A 179 -16.83 2.85 -14.15
C LEU A 179 -18.31 2.45 -13.99
N VAL A 180 -18.56 1.17 -13.76
CA VAL A 180 -19.88 0.61 -13.45
C VAL A 180 -19.81 -0.08 -12.09
N GLN A 181 -20.74 0.23 -11.20
CA GLN A 181 -20.87 -0.41 -9.89
C GLN A 181 -21.95 -1.50 -9.98
N HIS A 182 -21.64 -2.70 -9.48
CA HIS A 182 -22.52 -3.88 -9.58
C HIS A 182 -23.20 -4.26 -8.27
N THR A 183 -22.69 -3.75 -7.15
CA THR A 183 -23.23 -4.00 -5.79
C THR A 183 -23.61 -2.69 -5.11
N ASP A 184 -24.44 -2.77 -4.08
CA ASP A 184 -24.85 -1.63 -3.26
C ASP A 184 -24.86 -2.04 -1.78
N GLU A 185 -23.74 -2.60 -1.31
CA GLU A 185 -23.59 -3.06 0.07
C GLU A 185 -23.52 -1.88 1.04
N ARG A 186 -24.26 -1.94 2.14
CA ARG A 186 -24.36 -0.83 3.10
C ARG A 186 -24.45 -1.35 4.52
N VAL A 187 -24.05 -0.53 5.48
CA VAL A 187 -24.32 -0.80 6.89
C VAL A 187 -25.82 -0.67 7.13
N LEU A 188 -26.46 -1.74 7.57
CA LEU A 188 -27.90 -1.75 7.80
C LEU A 188 -28.28 -0.79 8.93
N GLY A 189 -29.23 0.09 8.65
CA GLY A 189 -29.77 1.04 9.63
C GLY A 189 -28.88 2.25 9.94
N ILE A 190 -27.71 2.38 9.28
CA ILE A 190 -26.80 3.52 9.47
C ILE A 190 -26.55 4.16 8.10
N PRO A 191 -27.03 5.40 7.86
CA PRO A 191 -26.70 6.15 6.66
C PRO A 191 -25.19 6.34 6.52
N GLU A 192 -24.66 6.22 5.29
CA GLU A 192 -23.24 6.42 5.00
C GLU A 192 -22.74 7.82 5.41
N SER A 193 -23.61 8.83 5.34
CA SER A 193 -23.30 10.20 5.79
C SER A 193 -22.98 10.30 7.28
N LEU A 194 -23.37 9.30 8.09
CA LEU A 194 -23.04 9.26 9.51
C LEU A 194 -21.70 8.55 9.79
N LEU A 195 -21.12 7.89 8.79
CA LEU A 195 -19.84 7.19 8.90
C LEU A 195 -18.69 8.14 8.60
N SER A 196 -17.58 7.97 9.32
CA SER A 196 -16.42 8.84 9.22
C SER A 196 -15.50 8.40 8.08
N GLN A 197 -15.28 9.26 7.09
CA GLN A 197 -14.32 8.98 5.99
C GLN A 197 -12.86 9.00 6.48
N GLY A 198 -12.61 9.63 7.63
CA GLY A 198 -11.28 9.91 8.15
C GLY A 198 -10.55 10.97 7.34
N GLU A 199 -9.96 11.95 8.04
CA GLU A 199 -9.12 12.98 7.43
C GLU A 199 -7.63 12.68 7.64
N ASP A 200 -6.77 13.26 6.80
CA ASP A 200 -5.32 13.21 7.00
C ASP A 200 -4.97 13.96 8.29
N ALA A 201 -4.24 13.28 9.17
CA ALA A 201 -3.73 13.83 10.42
C ALA A 201 -2.22 13.56 10.54
N SER A 202 -1.54 13.35 9.40
CA SER A 202 -0.10 13.14 9.34
C SER A 202 0.67 14.27 10.01
N TYR A 203 1.77 13.93 10.67
CA TYR A 203 2.55 14.89 11.44
C TYR A 203 4.05 14.64 11.27
N THR A 204 4.84 15.67 11.57
CA THR A 204 6.31 15.55 11.69
C THR A 204 6.63 15.27 13.15
N SER A 205 7.23 14.13 13.43
CA SER A 205 7.55 13.68 14.79
C SER A 205 8.75 14.42 15.39
N PHE A 206 9.11 14.08 16.63
CA PHE A 206 10.13 14.74 17.46
C PHE A 206 11.52 14.85 16.79
N ASP A 207 11.84 13.96 15.84
CA ASP A 207 13.12 13.93 15.13
C ASP A 207 13.01 14.32 13.65
N GLY A 208 11.89 14.90 13.22
CA GLY A 208 11.68 15.33 11.85
C GLY A 208 11.12 14.24 10.91
N LEU A 209 10.92 13.02 11.39
CA LEU A 209 10.31 11.95 10.60
C LEU A 209 8.82 12.23 10.38
N ARG A 210 8.34 12.17 9.13
CA ARG A 210 6.90 12.23 8.84
C ARG A 210 6.25 10.91 9.23
N ILE A 211 5.22 11.00 10.06
CA ILE A 211 4.35 9.89 10.44
C ILE A 211 2.99 10.11 9.78
N SER A 212 2.54 9.10 9.03
CA SER A 212 1.21 9.12 8.45
C SER A 212 0.19 8.80 9.53
N ALA A 213 -0.94 9.51 9.53
CA ALA A 213 -2.02 9.24 10.47
C ALA A 213 -3.37 9.66 9.90
N ARG A 214 -4.43 9.06 10.42
CA ARG A 214 -5.81 9.47 10.13
C ARG A 214 -6.53 9.85 11.40
N LEU A 215 -7.42 10.84 11.29
CA LEU A 215 -8.34 11.23 12.36
C LEU A 215 -9.77 10.97 11.89
N TYR A 216 -10.49 10.15 12.65
CA TYR A 216 -11.90 9.87 12.41
C TYR A 216 -12.73 10.68 13.40
N LEU A 217 -13.48 11.64 12.88
CA LEU A 217 -14.41 12.45 13.67
C LEU A 217 -15.85 11.97 13.48
N PRO A 218 -16.72 12.13 14.50
CA PRO A 218 -18.15 11.94 14.32
C PRO A 218 -18.69 12.88 13.23
N ALA A 219 -19.63 12.38 12.44
CA ALA A 219 -20.37 13.21 11.49
C ALA A 219 -21.10 14.36 12.22
N GLU A 220 -21.15 15.55 11.61
CA GLU A 220 -21.78 16.73 12.22
C GLU A 220 -23.28 16.50 12.48
N GLU A 221 -23.92 15.72 11.63
CA GLU A 221 -25.33 15.33 11.65
C GLU A 221 -25.72 14.57 12.93
N LEU A 222 -24.76 13.93 13.60
CA LEU A 222 -24.98 13.28 14.90
C LEU A 222 -25.22 14.30 16.04
N GLY A 223 -24.93 15.58 15.80
CA GLY A 223 -25.33 16.68 16.69
C GLY A 223 -24.53 16.81 17.98
N TYR A 224 -23.43 16.07 18.13
CA TYR A 224 -22.54 16.18 19.30
C TYR A 224 -21.99 17.61 19.47
N LYS A 225 -21.93 18.10 20.73
CA LYS A 225 -21.50 19.48 21.05
C LYS A 225 -20.24 19.50 21.90
N GLY A 226 -19.33 20.43 21.59
CA GLY A 226 -18.05 20.60 22.30
C GLY A 226 -16.97 19.63 21.83
N LYS A 227 -15.82 19.67 22.52
CA LYS A 227 -14.64 18.87 22.18
C LYS A 227 -14.88 17.36 22.33
N ARG A 228 -14.33 16.55 21.43
CA ARG A 228 -14.52 15.10 21.39
C ARG A 228 -13.50 14.40 22.29
N PRO A 229 -13.90 13.44 23.14
CA PRO A 229 -12.93 12.53 23.76
C PRO A 229 -12.21 11.75 22.65
N VAL A 230 -10.93 11.48 22.84
CA VAL A 230 -10.07 10.87 21.83
C VAL A 230 -9.80 9.43 22.17
N VAL A 231 -10.11 8.50 21.29
CA VAL A 231 -9.55 7.15 21.35
C VAL A 231 -8.28 7.12 20.51
N TYR A 232 -7.16 6.82 21.16
CA TYR A 232 -5.88 6.63 20.49
C TYR A 232 -5.74 5.18 20.04
N TYR A 233 -5.90 4.91 18.75
CA TYR A 233 -5.87 3.56 18.21
C TYR A 233 -4.46 3.19 17.75
N ILE A 234 -3.82 2.31 18.51
CA ILE A 234 -2.53 1.72 18.16
C ILE A 234 -2.81 0.45 17.34
N HIS A 235 -2.40 0.43 16.07
CA HIS A 235 -2.64 -0.73 15.23
C HIS A 235 -1.74 -1.92 15.64
N GLY A 236 -2.23 -3.11 15.35
CA GLY A 236 -1.51 -4.36 15.60
C GLY A 236 -0.39 -4.63 14.61
N GLY A 237 0.29 -5.76 14.83
CA GLY A 237 1.47 -6.19 14.10
C GLY A 237 1.49 -7.65 13.63
N PRO A 238 2.63 -8.20 13.10
CA PRO A 238 4.03 -7.75 13.22
C PRO A 238 4.37 -6.33 12.69
N GLN A 239 5.22 -6.11 11.69
CA GLN A 239 5.16 -4.83 10.99
C GLN A 239 3.84 -4.81 10.20
N GLY A 240 3.03 -3.76 10.39
CA GLY A 240 1.72 -3.60 9.77
C GLY A 240 1.37 -2.12 9.62
N GLN A 241 0.19 -1.83 9.09
CA GLN A 241 -0.29 -0.47 8.86
C GLN A 241 -1.82 -0.47 8.97
N GLU A 242 -2.39 0.60 9.52
CA GLU A 242 -3.81 0.87 9.42
C GLU A 242 -4.15 1.59 8.11
N ARG A 243 -5.25 1.17 7.47
CA ARG A 243 -5.68 1.66 6.15
C ARG A 243 -7.18 2.00 6.20
N PRO A 244 -7.69 2.90 5.34
CA PRO A 244 -9.11 3.21 5.25
C PRO A 244 -9.89 2.06 4.58
N ASP A 245 -9.99 0.91 5.26
CA ASP A 245 -10.59 -0.32 4.75
C ASP A 245 -11.74 -0.80 5.64
N PHE A 246 -12.98 -0.63 5.18
CA PHE A 246 -14.17 -1.11 5.89
C PHE A 246 -14.15 -2.62 6.18
N SER A 247 -13.51 -3.41 5.32
CA SER A 247 -13.45 -4.87 5.44
C SER A 247 -12.40 -5.35 6.45
N TRP A 248 -11.52 -4.46 6.88
CA TRP A 248 -10.51 -4.75 7.87
C TRP A 248 -11.07 -4.68 9.29
N PHE A 249 -10.56 -5.52 10.19
CA PHE A 249 -11.16 -5.75 11.52
C PHE A 249 -11.23 -4.50 12.40
N SER A 250 -10.33 -3.53 12.21
CA SER A 250 -10.23 -2.29 12.97
C SER A 250 -11.31 -1.28 12.58
N MET A 251 -11.72 -1.23 11.31
CA MET A 251 -12.56 -0.15 10.82
C MET A 251 -13.97 -0.18 11.41
N PRO A 252 -14.63 -1.35 11.61
CA PRO A 252 -15.90 -1.42 12.32
C PRO A 252 -15.84 -0.86 13.75
N ILE A 253 -14.74 -1.08 14.51
CA ILE A 253 -14.60 -0.52 15.86
C ILE A 253 -14.34 0.99 15.81
N ILE A 254 -13.54 1.47 14.84
CA ILE A 254 -13.33 2.91 14.60
C ILE A 254 -14.66 3.61 14.29
N GLN A 255 -15.45 3.05 13.36
CA GLN A 255 -16.76 3.61 13.00
C GLN A 255 -17.74 3.59 14.18
N PHE A 256 -17.76 2.49 14.94
CA PHE A 256 -18.60 2.41 16.14
C PHE A 256 -18.27 3.52 17.14
N LEU A 257 -16.98 3.77 17.41
CA LEU A 257 -16.54 4.84 18.31
C LEU A 257 -16.89 6.23 17.77
N ALA A 258 -16.67 6.48 16.47
CA ALA A 258 -17.05 7.72 15.82
C ALA A 258 -18.57 7.98 15.92
N LEU A 259 -19.41 6.97 15.67
CA LEU A 259 -20.86 7.08 15.83
C LEU A 259 -21.28 7.40 17.28
N ASN A 260 -20.49 6.99 18.27
CA ASN A 260 -20.68 7.29 19.69
C ASN A 260 -20.00 8.60 20.16
N GLY A 261 -19.56 9.43 19.22
CA GLY A 261 -19.10 10.78 19.51
C GLY A 261 -17.65 10.90 19.97
N PHE A 262 -16.87 9.82 19.83
CA PHE A 262 -15.42 9.84 20.01
C PHE A 262 -14.72 10.30 18.73
N ALA A 263 -13.62 11.03 18.89
CA ALA A 263 -12.63 11.14 17.83
C ALA A 263 -11.71 9.93 17.93
N VAL A 264 -11.31 9.31 16.81
CA VAL A 264 -10.37 8.20 16.81
C VAL A 264 -9.13 8.59 16.01
N PHE A 265 -7.99 8.69 16.68
CA PHE A 265 -6.71 9.00 16.05
C PHE A 265 -5.94 7.72 15.78
N VAL A 266 -5.45 7.57 14.56
CA VAL A 266 -4.86 6.33 14.07
C VAL A 266 -3.55 6.59 13.34
N PRO A 267 -2.42 6.56 14.04
CA PRO A 267 -1.10 6.79 13.46
C PRO A 267 -0.44 5.49 13.00
N ASN A 268 0.21 5.56 11.84
CA ASN A 268 1.13 4.55 11.33
C ASN A 268 2.56 4.95 11.69
N VAL A 269 2.93 4.77 12.97
CA VAL A 269 4.23 5.18 13.51
C VAL A 269 5.41 4.46 12.84
N ARG A 270 6.65 4.94 13.06
CA ARG A 270 7.84 4.30 12.51
C ARG A 270 7.84 2.80 12.83
N GLY A 271 8.30 1.98 11.89
CA GLY A 271 8.17 0.53 11.97
C GLY A 271 6.93 -0.03 11.28
N SER A 272 5.94 0.80 10.93
CA SER A 272 4.80 0.38 10.12
C SER A 272 5.22 0.01 8.69
N THR A 273 4.37 -0.75 7.99
CA THR A 273 4.54 -1.01 6.55
C THR A 273 3.95 0.11 5.70
N GLY A 274 4.18 0.10 4.38
CA GLY A 274 3.59 1.06 3.45
C GLY A 274 4.46 2.27 3.13
N TYR A 275 5.68 2.36 3.67
CA TYR A 275 6.55 3.53 3.53
C TYR A 275 8.02 3.16 3.27
N GLY A 276 8.29 1.94 2.79
CA GLY A 276 9.62 1.46 2.46
C GLY A 276 10.28 0.61 3.55
N LEU A 277 11.39 0.00 3.16
CA LEU A 277 12.18 -0.88 4.04
C LEU A 277 12.81 -0.12 5.20
N SER A 278 13.34 1.08 4.94
CA SER A 278 13.95 1.91 5.97
C SER A 278 12.93 2.25 7.05
N PHE A 279 11.73 2.69 6.66
CA PHE A 279 10.65 3.05 7.57
C PHE A 279 10.23 1.88 8.47
N SER A 280 9.98 0.71 7.88
CA SER A 280 9.57 -0.51 8.60
C SER A 280 10.68 -1.08 9.52
N LYS A 281 11.95 -0.82 9.22
CA LYS A 281 13.10 -1.25 10.04
C LYS A 281 13.44 -0.35 11.21
N HIS A 282 12.79 0.80 11.37
CA HIS A 282 13.07 1.70 12.51
C HIS A 282 12.88 1.06 13.89
N VAL A 283 12.06 0.01 13.97
CA VAL A 283 11.81 -0.74 15.23
C VAL A 283 12.69 -1.99 15.35
N GLU A 284 13.52 -2.30 14.36
CA GLU A 284 14.41 -3.46 14.42
C GLU A 284 15.42 -3.29 15.55
N ARG A 285 15.32 -4.17 16.57
CA ARG A 285 16.07 -4.10 17.83
C ARG A 285 15.80 -2.84 18.68
N ASP A 286 14.71 -2.12 18.42
CA ASP A 286 14.30 -0.90 19.16
C ASP A 286 12.78 -0.88 19.40
N TRP A 287 12.18 -2.05 19.71
CA TRP A 287 10.73 -2.12 19.93
C TRP A 287 10.37 -1.52 21.30
N GLY A 288 9.43 -0.56 21.32
CA GLY A 288 9.15 0.23 22.52
C GLY A 288 10.09 1.42 22.74
N GLY A 289 10.95 1.72 21.75
CA GLY A 289 11.91 2.82 21.77
C GLY A 289 11.37 4.07 21.09
N LYS A 290 11.84 4.36 19.87
CA LYS A 290 11.45 5.59 19.15
C LYS A 290 10.01 5.58 18.62
N ASP A 291 9.43 4.41 18.40
CA ASP A 291 7.99 4.25 18.07
C ASP A 291 7.09 4.77 19.20
N VAL A 292 7.45 4.52 20.46
CA VAL A 292 6.74 5.10 21.62
C VAL A 292 6.87 6.63 21.63
N GLN A 293 8.02 7.17 21.22
CA GLN A 293 8.20 8.62 21.14
C GLN A 293 7.35 9.26 20.05
N ASP A 294 7.12 8.58 18.91
CA ASP A 294 6.14 9.04 17.91
C ASP A 294 4.76 9.16 18.53
N HIS A 295 4.35 8.14 19.29
CA HIS A 295 3.07 8.14 19.97
C HIS A 295 2.93 9.31 20.96
N MET A 296 3.91 9.48 21.85
CA MET A 296 3.92 10.55 22.84
C MET A 296 3.90 11.94 22.18
N TYR A 297 4.70 12.14 21.13
CA TYR A 297 4.75 13.41 20.42
C TYR A 297 3.41 13.74 19.74
N SER A 298 2.76 12.75 19.14
CA SER A 298 1.44 12.95 18.54
C SER A 298 0.36 13.33 19.55
N LEU A 299 0.39 12.78 20.78
CA LEU A 299 -0.55 13.15 21.84
C LEU A 299 -0.44 14.63 22.21
N GLU A 300 0.77 15.18 22.25
CA GLU A 300 0.99 16.61 22.47
C GLU A 300 0.42 17.47 21.33
N LEU A 301 0.53 16.99 20.08
CA LEU A 301 -0.05 17.66 18.92
C LEU A 301 -1.58 17.63 18.93
N LEU A 302 -2.18 16.50 19.28
CA LEU A 302 -3.64 16.37 19.44
C LEU A 302 -4.18 17.33 20.50
N GLY A 303 -3.38 17.64 21.53
CA GLY A 303 -3.67 18.69 22.53
C GLY A 303 -3.90 20.09 21.95
N LYS A 304 -3.44 20.35 20.73
CA LYS A 304 -3.57 21.64 20.05
C LYS A 304 -4.79 21.70 19.13
N ASP A 305 -5.41 20.56 18.82
CA ASP A 305 -6.63 20.52 18.00
C ASP A 305 -7.83 20.98 18.84
N GLU A 306 -8.45 22.09 18.44
CA GLU A 306 -9.57 22.67 19.17
C GLU A 306 -10.85 21.81 19.14
N ARG A 307 -10.92 20.81 18.25
CA ARG A 307 -12.03 19.85 18.17
C ARG A 307 -11.88 18.73 19.20
N LEU A 308 -10.68 18.52 19.74
CA LEU A 308 -10.33 17.35 20.54
C LEU A 308 -10.15 17.68 22.03
N ASP A 309 -10.53 16.73 22.87
CA ASP A 309 -10.30 16.74 24.32
C ASP A 309 -9.46 15.52 24.73
N PRO A 310 -8.13 15.60 24.58
CA PRO A 310 -7.25 14.50 24.92
C PRO A 310 -7.08 14.29 26.43
N SER A 311 -7.65 15.15 27.29
CA SER A 311 -7.71 14.86 28.74
C SER A 311 -8.68 13.72 29.08
N ARG A 312 -9.52 13.35 28.11
CA ARG A 312 -10.45 12.20 28.14
C ARG A 312 -10.01 11.10 27.15
N ALA A 313 -8.70 10.99 26.91
CA ALA A 313 -8.10 9.93 26.10
C ALA A 313 -7.72 8.70 26.94
#